data_AF-A0A8H3G5J9-F1
#
_entry.id   AF-A0A8H3G5J9-F1
#
_cell.length_a   1.000
_cell.length_b   1.000
_cell.length_c   1.000
_cell.angle_alpha   90.00
_cell.angle_beta   90.00
_cell.angle_gamma   90.00
#
_symmetry.space_group_name_H-M   'P 1'
#
loop_
_entity.id
_entity.type
_entity.pdbx_description
1 polymer ?
#
loop_
_entity_poly.entity_id
_entity_poly.type
_entity_poly.pdbx_seq_one_letter_code
_entity_poly.pdbx_strand_id
1 'polypeptide(L)'
;MGPSLKGLYKWGLHPRERGNVPQNMEVEVFGHTLSNPIGTSAGIDKHAEIPDPLFALGPSIIEIGGATPHPQDGNPKPRVFRLPSQKALINRYGLNSLGADDVAMRLRQRVREYAYANGFGIDEVAEQRVLDGEAGVPGGSLTRGCLMAVQVAKNKFTPDGDIEAVKADYVYCVEALARYADIIVVNVSSPNTPGLRGLQSVEPLTNILTGVVEAAKKAKKRVKPAVMVKVSPDEDSEQQVRGICEAVWESEVDGVIVGNTTKRRHDLLPADYNLPAREAALLLEEGGYSGPRLFERTVALTRRYRELLDEAMEPTPKESPSTKAKDEESRENSNQDVSTRIQKTIERDTKNLKPDTPEANAESKSQPLIQIPPRNNPFSPAEPSTSPSSTPAFSADTHINQLPPTTASDPSKEPPKRKVIFATGGICSGKQALEVLEAGASVAQVYTALVYGGVGTIARMKDEMREEMQRRTG
;
A
#
# COMPACT_ATOMS: atom_id res chain seq x y z
N MET A 1 22.85 -4.11 11.93
CA MET A 1 22.01 -5.29 12.27
C MET A 1 22.32 -6.46 11.35
N GLY A 2 22.30 -6.26 10.02
CA GLY A 2 22.53 -7.32 9.03
C GLY A 2 23.74 -8.24 9.24
N PRO A 3 24.99 -7.73 9.22
CA PRO A 3 26.18 -8.59 9.29
C PRO A 3 26.28 -9.43 10.57
N SER A 4 25.94 -8.82 11.72
CA SER A 4 25.93 -9.51 13.02
C SER A 4 24.85 -10.59 13.09
N LEU A 5 23.64 -10.31 12.60
CA LEU A 5 22.53 -11.26 12.64
C LEU A 5 22.79 -12.45 11.71
N LYS A 6 23.33 -12.20 10.50
CA LYS A 6 23.74 -13.22 9.53
C LYS A 6 24.81 -14.15 10.10
N GLY A 7 25.82 -13.60 10.77
CA GLY A 7 26.86 -14.37 11.43
C GLY A 7 26.30 -15.27 12.53
N LEU A 8 25.51 -14.70 13.45
CA LEU A 8 24.88 -15.47 14.53
C LEU A 8 23.96 -16.57 14.01
N TYR A 9 23.25 -16.33 12.89
CA TYR A 9 22.36 -17.32 12.29
C TYR A 9 23.10 -18.57 11.81
N LYS A 10 24.22 -18.38 11.10
CA LYS A 10 25.05 -19.50 10.61
C LYS A 10 25.56 -20.42 11.71
N TRP A 11 25.81 -19.88 12.91
CA TRP A 11 26.28 -20.64 14.06
C TRP A 11 25.15 -21.12 14.98
N GLY A 12 23.88 -20.90 14.63
CA GLY A 12 22.74 -21.26 15.47
C GLY A 12 22.59 -20.41 16.75
N LEU A 13 23.29 -19.28 16.85
CA LEU A 13 23.32 -18.37 17.99
C LEU A 13 22.44 -17.13 17.80
N HIS A 14 21.64 -17.09 16.74
CA HIS A 14 20.77 -15.96 16.45
C HIS A 14 19.66 -15.80 17.49
N PRO A 15 19.26 -14.56 17.80
CA PRO A 15 17.99 -14.31 18.45
C PRO A 15 16.87 -14.93 17.63
N ARG A 16 16.03 -15.69 18.30
CA ARG A 16 14.83 -16.28 17.73
C ARG A 16 13.71 -16.17 18.74
N GLU A 17 12.49 -16.10 18.25
CA GLU A 17 11.32 -16.21 19.11
C GLU A 17 11.37 -17.52 19.90
N ARG A 18 11.04 -17.45 21.19
CA ARG A 18 10.94 -18.59 22.10
C ARG A 18 9.54 -18.62 22.69
N GLY A 19 8.93 -19.79 22.76
CA GLY A 19 7.57 -19.98 23.28
C GLY A 19 6.66 -20.67 22.28
N ASN A 20 5.45 -21.02 22.71
CA ASN A 20 4.44 -21.61 21.83
C ASN A 20 3.88 -20.53 20.89
N VAL A 21 3.61 -20.92 19.63
CA VAL A 21 2.86 -20.09 18.69
C VAL A 21 1.52 -19.73 19.38
N PRO A 22 1.18 -18.43 19.51
CA PRO A 22 -0.05 -18.03 20.18
C PRO A 22 -1.25 -18.67 19.47
N GLN A 23 -2.08 -19.40 20.22
CA GLN A 23 -3.39 -19.82 19.70
C GLN A 23 -4.22 -18.56 19.38
N ASN A 24 -4.96 -18.59 18.26
CA ASN A 24 -5.91 -17.55 17.83
C ASN A 24 -5.31 -16.24 17.28
N MET A 25 -4.10 -16.25 16.70
CA MET A 25 -3.57 -15.11 15.91
C MET A 25 -3.52 -15.39 14.41
N GLU A 26 -4.02 -16.54 13.96
CA GLU A 26 -3.93 -16.92 12.56
C GLU A 26 -4.77 -16.00 11.68
N VAL A 27 -4.25 -15.65 10.51
CA VAL A 27 -4.93 -14.83 9.51
C VAL A 27 -4.75 -15.43 8.14
N GLU A 28 -5.79 -15.43 7.31
CA GLU A 28 -5.71 -15.87 5.92
C GLU A 28 -5.26 -14.71 5.02
N VAL A 29 -4.20 -14.93 4.24
CA VAL A 29 -3.67 -13.98 3.27
C VAL A 29 -3.35 -14.74 1.98
N PHE A 30 -3.99 -14.35 0.87
CA PHE A 30 -3.81 -14.97 -0.46
C PHE A 30 -3.97 -16.51 -0.45
N GLY A 31 -4.91 -17.04 0.34
CA GLY A 31 -5.13 -18.48 0.48
C GLY A 31 -4.12 -19.20 1.39
N HIS A 32 -3.26 -18.48 2.09
CA HIS A 32 -2.33 -19.02 3.07
C HIS A 32 -2.73 -18.61 4.49
N THR A 33 -2.80 -19.58 5.40
CA THR A 33 -2.95 -19.33 6.84
C THR A 33 -1.60 -18.91 7.43
N LEU A 34 -1.46 -17.63 7.79
CA LEU A 34 -0.30 -17.09 8.46
C LEU A 34 -0.37 -17.34 9.97
N SER A 35 0.77 -17.55 10.60
CA SER A 35 0.88 -17.82 12.05
C SER A 35 0.52 -16.62 12.94
N ASN A 36 0.57 -15.41 12.39
CA ASN A 36 0.23 -14.15 13.04
C ASN A 36 0.04 -13.05 11.98
N PRO A 37 -0.57 -11.90 12.28
CA PRO A 37 -0.78 -10.83 11.32
C PRO A 37 0.33 -9.75 11.37
N ILE A 38 1.53 -10.08 11.84
CA ILE A 38 2.65 -9.12 11.93
C ILE A 38 3.65 -9.36 10.81
N GLY A 39 4.00 -8.28 10.10
CA GLY A 39 5.03 -8.28 9.07
C GLY A 39 6.18 -7.31 9.36
N THR A 40 7.29 -7.48 8.66
CA THR A 40 8.32 -6.44 8.56
C THR A 40 8.19 -5.71 7.23
N SER A 41 8.37 -4.39 7.25
CA SER A 41 8.30 -3.57 6.05
C SER A 41 9.64 -3.55 5.30
N ALA A 42 9.58 -3.28 3.99
CA ALA A 42 10.78 -3.18 3.14
C ALA A 42 11.85 -2.24 3.68
N GLY A 43 13.10 -2.54 3.31
CA GLY A 43 14.27 -1.70 3.58
C GLY A 43 15.12 -2.15 4.76
N ILE A 44 14.64 -3.07 5.60
CA ILE A 44 15.45 -3.74 6.63
C ILE A 44 16.48 -4.66 5.97
N ASP A 45 16.01 -5.51 5.05
CA ASP A 45 16.85 -6.34 4.19
C ASP A 45 16.63 -5.97 2.73
N LYS A 46 17.48 -5.09 2.21
CA LYS A 46 17.38 -4.56 0.83
C LYS A 46 17.87 -5.54 -0.23
N HIS A 47 18.64 -6.55 0.16
CA HIS A 47 19.43 -7.34 -0.79
C HIS A 47 19.26 -8.86 -0.61
N ALA A 48 18.24 -9.29 0.16
CA ALA A 48 18.01 -10.68 0.53
C ALA A 48 19.18 -11.33 1.27
N GLU A 49 19.82 -10.60 2.19
CA GLU A 49 20.96 -11.12 2.95
C GLU A 49 20.59 -11.90 4.21
N ILE A 50 19.44 -11.57 4.79
CA ILE A 50 18.98 -12.07 6.08
C ILE A 50 17.47 -12.41 6.13
N PRO A 51 16.81 -12.99 5.09
CA PRO A 51 15.41 -13.39 5.22
C PRO A 51 15.17 -14.37 6.38
N ASP A 52 15.93 -15.46 6.48
CA ASP A 52 15.73 -16.47 7.53
C ASP A 52 15.98 -15.94 8.95
N PRO A 53 17.06 -15.17 9.20
CA PRO A 53 17.23 -14.52 10.48
C PRO A 53 16.09 -13.55 10.84
N LEU A 54 15.43 -12.91 9.86
CA LEU A 54 14.28 -12.04 10.12
C LEU A 54 13.02 -12.85 10.43
N PHE A 55 12.73 -13.92 9.68
CA PHE A 55 11.62 -14.84 10.01
C PHE A 55 11.79 -15.44 11.41
N ALA A 56 13.02 -15.78 11.81
CA ALA A 56 13.31 -16.32 13.14
C ALA A 56 12.91 -15.37 14.28
N LEU A 57 12.76 -14.05 14.03
CA LEU A 57 12.30 -13.09 15.03
C LEU A 57 10.79 -13.18 15.33
N GLY A 58 10.04 -13.99 14.58
CA GLY A 58 8.62 -14.26 14.79
C GLY A 58 7.56 -13.59 13.89
N PRO A 59 7.87 -12.67 12.94
CA PRO A 59 6.85 -12.14 12.02
C PRO A 59 6.48 -13.19 10.97
N SER A 60 5.24 -13.18 10.49
CA SER A 60 4.78 -14.08 9.43
C SER A 60 5.03 -13.53 8.01
N ILE A 61 5.21 -12.22 7.88
CA ILE A 61 5.57 -11.58 6.62
C ILE A 61 6.95 -10.92 6.73
N ILE A 62 7.84 -11.23 5.79
CA ILE A 62 9.07 -10.44 5.58
C ILE A 62 8.99 -9.79 4.20
N GLU A 63 9.05 -8.46 4.18
CA GLU A 63 9.19 -7.70 2.93
C GLU A 63 10.67 -7.31 2.74
N ILE A 64 11.33 -7.93 1.77
CA ILE A 64 12.68 -7.57 1.37
C ILE A 64 12.67 -6.55 0.22
N GLY A 65 13.83 -5.94 -0.04
CA GLY A 65 14.07 -5.18 -1.26
C GLY A 65 13.74 -3.70 -1.15
N GLY A 66 13.03 -3.21 -2.16
CA GLY A 66 13.39 -1.98 -2.87
C GLY A 66 14.41 -2.27 -3.98
N ALA A 67 14.30 -3.45 -4.59
CA ALA A 67 15.16 -3.89 -5.69
C ALA A 67 14.83 -3.09 -6.95
N THR A 68 15.88 -2.77 -7.70
CA THR A 68 15.81 -2.07 -8.99
C THR A 68 16.40 -2.99 -10.07
N PRO A 69 16.11 -2.81 -11.36
CA PRO A 69 16.67 -3.65 -12.41
C PRO A 69 18.19 -3.74 -12.32
N HIS A 70 18.82 -2.58 -12.34
CA HIS A 70 20.27 -2.44 -12.30
C HIS A 70 20.75 -1.87 -10.96
N PRO A 71 22.02 -2.12 -10.58
CA PRO A 71 22.62 -1.58 -9.36
C PRO A 71 22.57 -0.04 -9.33
N GLN A 72 22.39 0.50 -8.12
CA GLN A 72 22.52 1.94 -7.86
C GLN A 72 22.88 2.20 -6.38
N ASP A 73 23.76 3.16 -6.14
CA ASP A 73 24.24 3.47 -4.78
C ASP A 73 23.19 4.12 -3.88
N GLY A 74 22.15 4.71 -4.47
CA GLY A 74 21.19 5.60 -3.82
C GLY A 74 21.71 7.03 -3.65
N ASN A 75 21.12 7.80 -2.74
CA ASN A 75 21.56 9.19 -2.50
C ASN A 75 22.81 9.25 -1.61
N PRO A 76 23.61 10.34 -1.66
CA PRO A 76 24.82 10.52 -0.87
C PRO A 76 24.59 10.38 0.65
N LYS A 77 25.61 9.91 1.38
CA LYS A 77 25.60 9.83 2.85
C LYS A 77 26.01 11.18 3.46
N PRO A 78 25.53 11.54 4.68
CA PRO A 78 24.56 10.83 5.51
C PRO A 78 23.13 10.89 4.95
N ARG A 79 22.39 9.79 5.13
CA ARG A 79 21.06 9.60 4.51
C ARG A 79 20.03 8.93 5.43
N VAL A 80 20.37 8.77 6.70
CA VAL A 80 19.48 8.28 7.75
C VAL A 80 19.81 9.00 9.04
N PHE A 81 18.77 9.52 9.68
CA PHE A 81 18.86 10.36 10.87
C PHE A 81 17.87 9.82 11.89
N ARG A 82 18.35 9.64 13.12
CA ARG A 82 17.52 9.19 14.24
C ARG A 82 17.07 10.40 15.03
N LEU A 83 15.82 10.39 15.46
CA LEU A 83 15.25 11.31 16.44
C LEU A 83 14.84 10.49 17.67
N PRO A 84 15.79 10.17 18.56
CA PRO A 84 15.52 9.34 19.73
C PRO A 84 14.39 9.85 20.61
N SER A 85 14.26 11.17 20.80
CA SER A 85 13.17 11.74 21.60
C SER A 85 11.78 11.35 21.08
N GLN A 86 11.65 11.16 19.76
CA GLN A 86 10.41 10.78 19.08
C GLN A 86 10.32 9.30 18.74
N LYS A 87 11.36 8.50 19.02
CA LYS A 87 11.52 7.15 18.46
C LYS A 87 11.26 7.13 16.94
N ALA A 88 11.79 8.14 16.24
CA ALA A 88 11.52 8.36 14.82
C ALA A 88 12.79 8.34 13.96
N LEU A 89 12.61 8.22 12.66
CA LEU A 89 13.67 8.21 11.65
C LEU A 89 13.30 9.14 10.50
N ILE A 90 14.28 9.89 10.03
CA ILE A 90 14.24 10.54 8.72
C ILE A 90 15.26 9.82 7.83
N ASN A 91 14.86 9.46 6.61
CA ASN A 91 15.77 8.84 5.66
C ASN A 91 15.57 9.35 4.23
N ARG A 92 16.67 9.37 3.49
CA ARG A 92 16.72 9.72 2.07
C ARG A 92 17.54 8.72 1.29
N TYR A 93 17.35 7.42 1.50
CA TYR A 93 18.17 6.38 0.87
C TYR A 93 18.21 6.44 -0.66
N GLY A 94 17.08 6.74 -1.31
CA GLY A 94 16.98 6.80 -2.77
C GLY A 94 17.14 5.44 -3.45
N LEU A 95 16.49 4.40 -2.92
CA LEU A 95 16.48 3.04 -3.48
C LEU A 95 17.89 2.47 -3.77
N ASN A 96 18.80 2.53 -2.81
CA ASN A 96 20.09 1.86 -2.94
C ASN A 96 19.89 0.33 -3.10
N SER A 97 20.43 -0.25 -4.17
CA SER A 97 20.12 -1.59 -4.66
C SER A 97 21.34 -2.16 -5.39
N LEU A 98 21.55 -3.47 -5.28
CA LEU A 98 22.58 -4.19 -6.04
C LEU A 98 22.04 -4.80 -7.34
N GLY A 99 20.80 -4.47 -7.73
CA GLY A 99 20.14 -5.00 -8.92
C GLY A 99 19.26 -6.22 -8.62
N ALA A 100 18.28 -6.46 -9.49
CA ALA A 100 17.33 -7.56 -9.35
C ALA A 100 18.03 -8.92 -9.53
N ASP A 101 19.01 -9.00 -10.43
CA ASP A 101 19.77 -10.23 -10.69
C ASP A 101 20.58 -10.68 -9.46
N ASP A 102 21.20 -9.75 -8.75
CA ASP A 102 21.98 -10.05 -7.55
C ASP A 102 21.07 -10.55 -6.40
N VAL A 103 19.88 -9.95 -6.26
CA VAL A 103 18.84 -10.45 -5.32
C VAL A 103 18.37 -11.83 -5.74
N ALA A 104 18.09 -12.06 -7.03
CA ALA A 104 17.67 -13.36 -7.56
C ALA A 104 18.73 -14.45 -7.32
N MET A 105 20.01 -14.13 -7.49
CA MET A 105 21.11 -15.04 -7.20
C MET A 105 21.16 -15.47 -5.72
N ARG A 106 20.94 -14.53 -4.78
CA ARG A 106 20.90 -14.86 -3.35
C ARG A 106 19.67 -15.68 -2.98
N LEU A 107 18.51 -15.34 -3.52
CA LEU A 107 17.27 -16.10 -3.29
C LEU A 107 17.37 -17.51 -3.86
N ARG A 108 17.95 -17.68 -5.06
CA ARG A 108 18.27 -18.98 -5.64
C ARG A 108 19.14 -19.82 -4.71
N GLN A 109 20.24 -19.23 -4.22
CA GLN A 109 21.14 -19.92 -3.31
C GLN A 109 20.41 -20.35 -2.03
N ARG A 110 19.60 -19.46 -1.44
CA ARG A 110 18.78 -19.76 -0.26
C ARG A 110 17.84 -20.95 -0.49
N VAL A 111 17.14 -20.99 -1.62
CA VAL A 111 16.25 -22.12 -1.96
C VAL A 111 17.03 -23.42 -2.14
N ARG A 112 18.19 -23.39 -2.78
CA ARG A 112 19.05 -24.59 -2.96
C ARG A 112 19.62 -25.10 -1.64
N GLU A 113 20.03 -24.20 -0.75
CA GLU A 113 20.49 -24.57 0.59
C GLU A 113 19.36 -25.24 1.40
N TYR A 114 18.15 -24.69 1.31
CA TYR A 114 16.96 -25.30 1.91
C TYR A 114 16.64 -26.68 1.29
N ALA A 115 16.67 -26.79 -0.04
CA ALA A 115 16.44 -28.04 -0.75
C ALA A 115 17.41 -29.13 -0.29
N TYR A 116 18.71 -28.79 -0.23
CA TYR A 116 19.76 -29.70 0.23
C TYR A 116 19.55 -30.12 1.69
N ALA A 117 19.30 -29.16 2.58
CA ALA A 117 19.09 -29.42 4.01
C ALA A 117 17.86 -30.31 4.29
N ASN A 118 16.87 -30.31 3.40
CA ASN A 118 15.66 -31.13 3.50
C ASN A 118 15.66 -32.36 2.58
N GLY A 119 16.82 -32.73 2.01
CA GLY A 119 16.98 -33.98 1.26
C GLY A 119 16.44 -33.98 -0.17
N PHE A 120 16.14 -32.82 -0.75
CA PHE A 120 15.67 -32.72 -2.14
C PHE A 120 16.81 -32.77 -3.18
N GLY A 121 18.04 -32.42 -2.79
CA GLY A 121 19.21 -32.30 -3.67
C GLY A 121 19.71 -30.85 -3.81
N ILE A 122 20.63 -30.61 -4.74
CA ILE A 122 21.27 -29.28 -4.98
C ILE A 122 21.13 -28.79 -6.43
N ASP A 123 20.54 -29.60 -7.30
CA ASP A 123 20.35 -29.28 -8.71
C ASP A 123 19.11 -28.40 -8.95
N GLU A 124 18.89 -28.03 -10.22
CA GLU A 124 17.75 -27.21 -10.62
C GLU A 124 16.41 -27.92 -10.42
N VAL A 125 16.39 -29.26 -10.47
CA VAL A 125 15.17 -30.04 -10.21
C VAL A 125 14.80 -29.92 -8.73
N ALA A 126 15.77 -30.10 -7.82
CA ALA A 126 15.57 -29.91 -6.38
C ALA A 126 15.07 -28.50 -6.05
N GLU A 127 15.64 -27.48 -6.69
CA GLU A 127 15.18 -26.10 -6.58
C GLU A 127 13.71 -25.95 -7.00
N GLN A 128 13.35 -26.47 -8.18
CA GLN A 128 12.00 -26.37 -8.72
C GLN A 128 10.96 -27.09 -7.84
N ARG A 129 11.29 -28.28 -7.32
CA ARG A 129 10.42 -29.04 -6.40
C ARG A 129 10.08 -28.25 -5.13
N VAL A 130 11.06 -27.55 -4.56
CA VAL A 130 10.82 -26.66 -3.40
C VAL A 130 9.95 -25.48 -3.80
N LEU A 131 10.24 -24.81 -4.92
CA LEU A 131 9.45 -23.66 -5.40
C LEU A 131 8.01 -24.02 -5.74
N ASP A 132 7.79 -25.25 -6.20
CA ASP A 132 6.44 -25.79 -6.46
C ASP A 132 5.72 -26.22 -5.18
N GLY A 133 6.37 -26.16 -4.02
CA GLY A 133 5.76 -26.40 -2.72
C GLY A 133 5.71 -27.86 -2.31
N GLU A 134 6.54 -28.74 -2.89
CA GLU A 134 6.65 -30.14 -2.43
C GLU A 134 7.15 -30.24 -0.99
N ALA A 135 7.85 -29.21 -0.49
CA ALA A 135 8.29 -29.12 0.90
C ALA A 135 7.17 -28.79 1.90
N GLY A 136 5.92 -28.57 1.44
CA GLY A 136 4.80 -28.22 2.31
C GLY A 136 4.86 -26.82 2.92
N VAL A 137 5.72 -25.95 2.36
CA VAL A 137 5.88 -24.54 2.72
C VAL A 137 5.82 -23.67 1.47
N PRO A 138 5.47 -22.38 1.59
CA PRO A 138 5.55 -21.44 0.46
C PRO A 138 6.98 -21.31 -0.06
N GLY A 139 7.15 -21.31 -1.38
CA GLY A 139 8.47 -21.34 -2.04
C GLY A 139 9.31 -20.08 -1.81
N GLY A 140 8.69 -18.94 -1.47
CA GLY A 140 9.40 -17.72 -1.10
C GLY A 140 9.88 -17.74 0.36
N SER A 141 8.97 -17.92 1.31
CA SER A 141 9.28 -17.88 2.75
C SER A 141 10.07 -19.09 3.23
N LEU A 142 9.90 -20.25 2.59
CA LEU A 142 10.46 -21.54 3.01
C LEU A 142 10.09 -21.91 4.46
N THR A 143 9.05 -21.27 5.00
CA THR A 143 8.65 -21.37 6.41
C THR A 143 7.13 -21.51 6.49
N ARG A 144 6.66 -22.52 7.21
CA ARG A 144 5.21 -22.75 7.41
C ARG A 144 4.57 -21.55 8.10
N GLY A 145 3.38 -21.17 7.65
CA GLY A 145 2.62 -20.05 8.25
C GLY A 145 3.27 -18.68 8.02
N CYS A 146 4.14 -18.56 7.02
CA CYS A 146 4.83 -17.32 6.67
C CYS A 146 4.85 -17.11 5.14
N LEU A 147 4.89 -15.86 4.69
CA LEU A 147 5.12 -15.50 3.28
C LEU A 147 6.25 -14.47 3.17
N MET A 148 7.01 -14.53 2.08
CA MET A 148 8.03 -13.54 1.75
C MET A 148 7.55 -12.64 0.62
N ALA A 149 7.53 -11.34 0.91
CA ALA A 149 7.29 -10.30 -0.07
C ALA A 149 8.61 -9.76 -0.63
N VAL A 150 8.68 -9.53 -1.94
CA VAL A 150 9.83 -8.95 -2.62
C VAL A 150 9.40 -7.64 -3.27
N GLN A 151 9.91 -6.53 -2.72
CA GLN A 151 9.59 -5.20 -3.21
C GLN A 151 10.52 -4.79 -4.36
N VAL A 152 9.89 -4.35 -5.46
CA VAL A 152 10.54 -3.89 -6.69
C VAL A 152 10.22 -2.41 -6.94
N ALA A 153 11.13 -1.71 -7.62
CA ALA A 153 11.04 -0.30 -7.93
C ALA A 153 11.81 0.02 -9.22
N LYS A 154 11.50 1.15 -9.86
CA LYS A 154 12.27 1.64 -11.00
C LYS A 154 13.68 2.09 -10.63
N ASN A 155 14.59 2.08 -11.59
CA ASN A 155 15.89 2.73 -11.43
C ASN A 155 15.75 4.26 -11.34
N LYS A 156 16.69 4.91 -10.63
CA LYS A 156 16.69 6.37 -10.44
C LYS A 156 16.83 7.14 -11.76
N PHE A 157 17.59 6.60 -12.70
CA PHE A 157 17.93 7.24 -13.97
C PHE A 157 16.87 7.01 -15.07
N THR A 158 15.90 6.14 -14.84
CA THR A 158 14.78 5.92 -15.76
C THR A 158 13.88 7.16 -15.77
N PRO A 159 13.69 7.82 -16.93
CA PRO A 159 12.92 9.06 -17.02
C PRO A 159 11.48 8.89 -16.55
N ASP A 160 11.01 9.79 -15.69
CA ASP A 160 9.68 9.67 -15.07
C ASP A 160 8.53 9.84 -16.08
N GLY A 161 8.75 10.58 -17.16
CA GLY A 161 7.76 10.80 -18.23
C GLY A 161 7.68 9.66 -19.25
N ASP A 162 8.60 8.69 -19.20
CA ASP A 162 8.59 7.52 -20.09
C ASP A 162 7.96 6.33 -19.35
N ILE A 163 6.63 6.26 -19.40
CA ILE A 163 5.87 5.22 -18.68
C ILE A 163 6.21 3.81 -19.18
N GLU A 164 6.55 3.65 -20.46
CA GLU A 164 6.94 2.35 -21.00
C GLU A 164 8.31 1.90 -20.48
N ALA A 165 9.30 2.81 -20.40
CA ALA A 165 10.58 2.50 -19.76
C ALA A 165 10.42 2.22 -18.25
N VAL A 166 9.57 2.99 -17.56
CA VAL A 166 9.26 2.75 -16.14
C VAL A 166 8.60 1.38 -15.96
N LYS A 167 7.63 1.02 -16.80
CA LYS A 167 7.01 -0.32 -16.79
C LYS A 167 8.04 -1.41 -17.05
N ALA A 168 8.94 -1.22 -18.03
CA ALA A 168 9.99 -2.17 -18.35
C ALA A 168 10.91 -2.45 -17.15
N ASP A 169 11.25 -1.43 -16.35
CA ASP A 169 12.01 -1.62 -15.11
C ASP A 169 11.27 -2.55 -14.11
N TYR A 170 9.99 -2.30 -13.88
CA TYR A 170 9.21 -3.13 -12.97
C TYR A 170 9.09 -4.57 -13.50
N VAL A 171 8.78 -4.74 -14.79
CA VAL A 171 8.67 -6.05 -15.44
C VAL A 171 9.98 -6.82 -15.35
N TYR A 172 11.13 -6.18 -15.63
CA TYR A 172 12.44 -6.81 -15.51
C TYR A 172 12.68 -7.37 -14.10
N CYS A 173 12.38 -6.58 -13.07
CA CYS A 173 12.52 -7.04 -11.69
C CYS A 173 11.62 -8.24 -11.39
N VAL A 174 10.38 -8.20 -11.89
CA VAL A 174 9.40 -9.27 -11.67
C VAL A 174 9.83 -10.56 -12.37
N GLU A 175 10.30 -10.48 -13.62
CA GLU A 175 10.81 -11.65 -14.35
C GLU A 175 11.99 -12.32 -13.64
N ALA A 176 12.88 -11.52 -13.04
CA ALA A 176 14.01 -12.03 -12.27
C ALA A 176 13.60 -12.63 -10.90
N LEU A 177 12.62 -12.03 -10.22
CA LEU A 177 12.37 -12.26 -8.78
C LEU A 177 11.09 -13.05 -8.47
N ALA A 178 10.09 -13.05 -9.35
CA ALA A 178 8.76 -13.63 -9.08
C ALA A 178 8.79 -15.12 -8.76
N ARG A 179 9.76 -15.87 -9.33
CA ARG A 179 9.93 -17.30 -9.02
C ARG A 179 10.32 -17.56 -7.55
N TYR A 180 10.91 -16.58 -6.87
CA TYR A 180 11.39 -16.69 -5.49
C TYR A 180 10.57 -15.90 -4.47
N ALA A 181 9.50 -15.22 -4.91
CA ALA A 181 8.63 -14.41 -4.06
C ALA A 181 7.32 -15.14 -3.81
N ASP A 182 6.72 -14.98 -2.63
CA ASP A 182 5.31 -15.33 -2.43
C ASP A 182 4.40 -14.13 -2.77
N ILE A 183 4.92 -12.92 -2.58
CA ILE A 183 4.25 -11.66 -2.91
C ILE A 183 5.25 -10.75 -3.65
N ILE A 184 4.87 -10.19 -4.78
CA ILE A 184 5.58 -9.08 -5.44
C ILE A 184 4.96 -7.76 -4.98
N VAL A 185 5.79 -6.82 -4.57
CA VAL A 185 5.34 -5.48 -4.13
C VAL A 185 5.88 -4.41 -5.06
N VAL A 186 5.00 -3.70 -5.76
CA VAL A 186 5.32 -2.57 -6.63
C VAL A 186 5.42 -1.31 -5.79
N ASN A 187 6.60 -0.72 -5.67
CA ASN A 187 6.82 0.49 -4.89
C ASN A 187 6.76 1.77 -5.74
N VAL A 188 5.64 2.47 -5.67
CA VAL A 188 5.41 3.79 -6.28
C VAL A 188 5.40 4.94 -5.26
N SER A 189 5.83 4.68 -4.02
CA SER A 189 5.55 5.58 -2.88
C SER A 189 6.77 6.19 -2.21
N SER A 190 7.98 5.82 -2.61
CA SER A 190 9.20 6.37 -2.02
C SER A 190 9.29 7.89 -2.21
N PRO A 191 9.44 8.70 -1.13
CA PRO A 191 9.66 10.14 -1.25
C PRO A 191 11.05 10.52 -1.77
N ASN A 192 11.95 9.54 -1.85
CA ASN A 192 13.40 9.74 -1.99
C ASN A 192 13.91 9.51 -3.41
N THR A 193 13.02 9.12 -4.32
CA THR A 193 13.27 8.97 -5.75
C THR A 193 12.40 10.02 -6.45
N PRO A 194 12.99 10.99 -7.18
CA PRO A 194 12.24 11.99 -7.93
C PRO A 194 11.19 11.35 -8.84
N GLY A 195 10.05 12.04 -8.99
CA GLY A 195 8.91 11.65 -9.83
C GLY A 195 8.16 10.36 -9.46
N LEU A 196 8.72 9.49 -8.60
CA LEU A 196 8.16 8.18 -8.31
C LEU A 196 6.71 8.24 -7.78
N ARG A 197 6.41 9.19 -6.89
CA ARG A 197 5.05 9.37 -6.35
C ARG A 197 4.06 9.91 -7.38
N GLY A 198 4.55 10.57 -8.43
CA GLY A 198 3.73 11.01 -9.56
C GLY A 198 3.14 9.84 -10.34
N LEU A 199 3.75 8.64 -10.26
CA LEU A 199 3.24 7.42 -10.89
C LEU A 199 1.96 6.89 -10.24
N GLN A 200 1.49 7.48 -9.13
CA GLN A 200 0.25 7.08 -8.46
C GLN A 200 -1.02 7.66 -9.13
N SER A 201 -0.89 8.48 -10.17
CA SER A 201 -2.02 8.85 -11.02
C SER A 201 -2.56 7.63 -11.76
N VAL A 202 -3.88 7.57 -11.95
CA VAL A 202 -4.62 6.39 -12.43
C VAL A 202 -3.99 5.75 -13.67
N GLU A 203 -3.85 6.49 -14.77
CA GLU A 203 -3.39 5.93 -16.05
C GLU A 203 -1.95 5.34 -16.00
N PRO A 204 -0.90 6.09 -15.56
CA PRO A 204 0.42 5.52 -15.36
C PRO A 204 0.44 4.32 -14.42
N LEU A 205 -0.33 4.38 -13.33
CA LEU A 205 -0.38 3.32 -12.34
C LEU A 205 -0.98 2.05 -12.94
N THR A 206 -2.12 2.15 -13.63
CA THR A 206 -2.78 1.03 -14.31
C THR A 206 -1.81 0.37 -15.31
N ASN A 207 -1.17 1.13 -16.19
CA ASN A 207 -0.26 0.57 -17.20
C ASN A 207 0.91 -0.22 -16.55
N ILE A 208 1.53 0.35 -15.52
CA ILE A 208 2.63 -0.31 -14.78
C ILE A 208 2.13 -1.59 -14.11
N LEU A 209 1.00 -1.52 -13.40
CA LEU A 209 0.46 -2.65 -12.64
C LEU A 209 0.00 -3.79 -13.55
N THR A 210 -0.65 -3.49 -14.68
CA THR A 210 -1.03 -4.50 -15.69
C THR A 210 0.20 -5.28 -16.17
N GLY A 211 1.27 -4.57 -16.57
CA GLY A 211 2.51 -5.22 -17.01
C GLY A 211 3.15 -6.10 -15.93
N VAL A 212 3.14 -5.64 -14.67
CA VAL A 212 3.65 -6.42 -13.53
C VAL A 212 2.81 -7.68 -13.28
N VAL A 213 1.49 -7.57 -13.29
CA VAL A 213 0.58 -8.71 -13.07
C VAL A 213 0.76 -9.77 -14.16
N GLU A 214 0.86 -9.34 -15.43
CA GLU A 214 1.15 -10.24 -16.54
C GLU A 214 2.50 -10.96 -16.39
N ALA A 215 3.55 -10.24 -15.98
CA ALA A 215 4.87 -10.82 -15.72
C ALA A 215 4.85 -11.80 -14.54
N ALA A 216 4.16 -11.46 -13.44
CA ALA A 216 4.02 -12.32 -12.26
C ALA A 216 3.28 -13.63 -12.59
N LYS A 217 2.24 -13.58 -13.42
CA LYS A 217 1.50 -14.77 -13.90
C LYS A 217 2.40 -15.73 -14.71
N LYS A 218 3.45 -15.22 -15.37
CA LYS A 218 4.43 -16.02 -16.15
C LYS A 218 5.53 -16.66 -15.28
N ALA A 219 5.58 -16.41 -13.97
CA ALA A 219 6.61 -16.96 -13.10
C ALA A 219 6.68 -18.50 -13.16
N LYS A 220 7.89 -19.08 -13.21
CA LYS A 220 8.12 -20.53 -13.32
C LYS A 220 7.97 -21.27 -11.97
N LYS A 221 6.77 -21.24 -11.39
CA LYS A 221 6.39 -22.02 -10.21
C LYS A 221 4.89 -22.35 -10.22
N ARG A 222 4.49 -23.38 -9.47
CA ARG A 222 3.11 -23.87 -9.37
C ARG A 222 2.15 -22.80 -8.85
N VAL A 223 2.46 -22.21 -7.68
CA VAL A 223 1.64 -21.14 -7.07
C VAL A 223 2.28 -19.79 -7.43
N LYS A 224 1.60 -19.00 -8.27
CA LYS A 224 2.09 -17.67 -8.69
C LYS A 224 2.13 -16.71 -7.49
N PRO A 225 3.08 -15.75 -7.47
CA PRO A 225 3.08 -14.77 -6.39
C PRO A 225 1.87 -13.84 -6.52
N ALA A 226 1.31 -13.42 -5.39
CA ALA A 226 0.35 -12.33 -5.36
C ALA A 226 1.07 -11.02 -5.72
N VAL A 227 0.37 -10.08 -6.35
CA VAL A 227 0.89 -8.73 -6.64
C VAL A 227 0.23 -7.73 -5.72
N MET A 228 1.04 -6.87 -5.10
CA MET A 228 0.58 -5.76 -4.30
C MET A 228 1.23 -4.45 -4.76
N VAL A 229 0.55 -3.33 -4.54
CA VAL A 229 1.12 -1.99 -4.72
C VAL A 229 1.31 -1.30 -3.38
N LYS A 230 2.46 -0.64 -3.17
CA LYS A 230 2.73 0.14 -1.95
C LYS A 230 2.58 1.62 -2.22
N VAL A 231 1.65 2.24 -1.52
CA VAL A 231 1.17 3.61 -1.77
C VAL A 231 1.66 4.58 -0.70
N SER A 232 1.82 5.84 -1.06
CA SER A 232 2.34 6.83 -0.10
C SER A 232 1.21 7.36 0.77
N PRO A 233 1.53 7.72 2.02
CA PRO A 233 0.51 8.28 2.89
C PRO A 233 0.12 9.70 2.43
N ASP A 234 1.00 10.38 1.68
CA ASP A 234 0.87 11.79 1.27
C ASP A 234 -0.12 12.04 0.13
N GLU A 235 -0.56 10.98 -0.56
CA GLU A 235 -1.63 11.01 -1.55
C GLU A 235 -2.93 10.55 -0.87
N ASP A 236 -3.50 11.44 -0.06
CA ASP A 236 -4.65 11.17 0.81
C ASP A 236 -5.83 12.10 0.60
N SER A 237 -6.05 12.61 -0.62
CA SER A 237 -7.37 13.13 -1.01
C SER A 237 -8.32 11.99 -1.43
N GLU A 238 -9.64 12.22 -1.38
CA GLU A 238 -10.62 11.19 -1.77
C GLU A 238 -10.39 10.77 -3.22
N GLN A 239 -10.17 11.74 -4.11
CA GLN A 239 -9.98 11.51 -5.53
C GLN A 239 -8.69 10.72 -5.82
N GLN A 240 -7.61 11.01 -5.09
CA GLN A 240 -6.35 10.28 -5.24
C GLN A 240 -6.49 8.82 -4.81
N VAL A 241 -7.06 8.59 -3.62
CA VAL A 241 -7.24 7.23 -3.10
C VAL A 241 -8.21 6.43 -3.98
N ARG A 242 -9.31 7.04 -4.42
CA ARG A 242 -10.25 6.40 -5.35
C ARG A 242 -9.58 5.99 -6.66
N GLY A 243 -8.82 6.90 -7.28
CA GLY A 243 -8.10 6.59 -8.51
C GLY A 243 -7.06 5.47 -8.36
N ILE A 244 -6.40 5.38 -7.20
CA ILE A 244 -5.51 4.26 -6.90
C ILE A 244 -6.29 2.94 -6.75
N CYS A 245 -7.44 2.96 -6.07
CA CYS A 245 -8.32 1.79 -5.94
C CYS A 245 -8.84 1.32 -7.31
N GLU A 246 -9.22 2.24 -8.20
CA GLU A 246 -9.60 1.95 -9.58
C GLU A 246 -8.48 1.24 -10.33
N ALA A 247 -7.26 1.80 -10.30
CA ALA A 247 -6.09 1.17 -10.95
C ALA A 247 -5.79 -0.24 -10.39
N VAL A 248 -5.96 -0.45 -9.07
CA VAL A 248 -5.78 -1.75 -8.41
C VAL A 248 -6.80 -2.78 -8.92
N TRP A 249 -8.05 -2.37 -9.12
CA TRP A 249 -9.09 -3.24 -9.67
C TRP A 249 -8.88 -3.52 -11.16
N GLU A 250 -8.64 -2.49 -11.97
CA GLU A 250 -8.42 -2.62 -13.42
C GLU A 250 -7.22 -3.49 -13.77
N SER A 251 -6.15 -3.39 -12.97
CA SER A 251 -4.91 -4.13 -13.22
C SER A 251 -4.90 -5.54 -12.63
N GLU A 252 -5.99 -5.96 -11.98
CA GLU A 252 -6.09 -7.25 -11.27
C GLU A 252 -5.03 -7.45 -10.16
N VAL A 253 -4.60 -6.36 -9.51
CA VAL A 253 -3.67 -6.44 -8.38
C VAL A 253 -4.38 -7.05 -7.17
N ASP A 254 -3.71 -7.94 -6.42
CA ASP A 254 -4.33 -8.71 -5.34
C ASP A 254 -4.49 -7.91 -4.03
N GLY A 255 -3.69 -6.85 -3.83
CA GLY A 255 -3.78 -6.03 -2.63
C GLY A 255 -2.97 -4.73 -2.63
N VAL A 256 -3.10 -3.99 -1.53
CA VAL A 256 -2.45 -2.68 -1.34
C VAL A 256 -1.69 -2.68 -0.02
N ILE A 257 -0.47 -2.15 -0.02
CA ILE A 257 0.25 -1.79 1.20
C ILE A 257 0.03 -0.29 1.43
N VAL A 258 -0.83 0.02 2.40
CA VAL A 258 -1.21 1.39 2.77
C VAL A 258 -0.13 1.98 3.67
N GLY A 259 0.58 2.96 3.12
CA GLY A 259 1.56 3.75 3.85
C GLY A 259 2.99 3.54 3.37
N ASN A 260 3.80 4.52 3.73
CA ASN A 260 5.24 4.62 3.54
C ASN A 260 5.69 5.77 4.47
N THR A 261 6.94 6.18 4.36
CA THR A 261 7.43 7.41 4.99
C THR A 261 6.72 8.65 4.43
N THR A 262 6.53 9.67 5.26
CA THR A 262 5.85 10.94 4.89
C THR A 262 6.83 12.10 4.75
N LYS A 263 6.58 13.02 3.80
CA LYS A 263 7.27 14.33 3.76
C LYS A 263 6.57 15.38 4.61
N ARG A 264 5.30 15.17 4.99
CA ARG A 264 4.51 16.13 5.78
C ARG A 264 4.91 16.02 7.24
N ARG A 265 5.67 17.02 7.72
CA ARG A 265 6.23 17.06 9.07
C ARG A 265 5.75 18.21 9.94
N HIS A 266 5.13 19.22 9.33
CA HIS A 266 4.76 20.47 9.99
C HIS A 266 3.79 20.27 11.16
N ASP A 267 2.93 19.24 11.10
CA ASP A 267 1.92 18.97 12.13
C ASP A 267 2.26 17.75 13.01
N LEU A 268 3.46 17.18 12.91
CA LEU A 268 3.78 15.92 13.61
C LEU A 268 4.10 16.10 15.10
N LEU A 269 4.43 17.33 15.51
CA LEU A 269 4.78 17.64 16.89
C LEU A 269 3.93 18.80 17.41
N PRO A 270 3.41 18.72 18.65
CA PRO A 270 2.80 19.85 19.32
C PRO A 270 3.73 21.07 19.33
N ALA A 271 3.16 22.27 19.20
CA ALA A 271 3.93 23.52 19.12
C ALA A 271 4.78 23.80 20.38
N ASP A 272 4.40 23.23 21.52
CA ASP A 272 5.05 23.34 22.83
C ASP A 272 6.07 22.21 23.11
N TYR A 273 6.26 21.27 22.17
CA TYR A 273 7.16 20.15 22.39
C TYR A 273 8.63 20.59 22.35
N ASN A 274 9.31 20.55 23.51
CA ASN A 274 10.72 20.94 23.61
C ASN A 274 11.65 19.86 23.01
N LEU A 275 12.05 20.07 21.77
CA LEU A 275 13.04 19.22 21.09
C LEU A 275 14.48 19.65 21.41
N PRO A 276 15.39 18.68 21.63
CA PRO A 276 16.82 18.99 21.63
C PRO A 276 17.21 19.70 20.33
N ALA A 277 18.00 20.78 20.42
CA ALA A 277 18.38 21.62 19.26
C ALA A 277 18.91 20.81 18.07
N ARG A 278 19.66 19.73 18.35
CA ARG A 278 20.14 18.80 17.33
C ARG A 278 19.00 18.08 16.61
N GLU A 279 18.00 17.58 17.33
CA GLU A 279 16.85 16.89 16.72
C GLU A 279 15.93 17.87 15.97
N ALA A 280 15.80 19.11 16.45
CA ALA A 280 15.11 20.18 15.73
C ALA A 280 15.77 20.47 14.37
N ALA A 281 17.11 20.53 14.31
CA ALA A 281 17.84 20.66 13.05
C ALA A 281 17.63 19.44 12.13
N LEU A 282 17.61 18.22 12.69
CA LEU A 282 17.36 17.01 11.92
C LEU A 282 15.94 16.94 11.32
N LEU A 283 14.94 17.59 11.92
CA LEU A 283 13.60 17.66 11.33
C LEU A 283 13.54 18.45 10.02
N LEU A 284 14.55 19.28 9.75
CA LEU A 284 14.68 20.04 8.50
C LEU A 284 15.36 19.24 7.39
N GLU A 285 15.96 18.08 7.71
CA GLU A 285 16.66 17.24 6.74
C GLU A 285 15.73 16.70 5.66
N GLU A 286 16.15 16.70 4.39
CA GLU A 286 15.36 16.09 3.33
C GLU A 286 15.13 14.59 3.53
N GLY A 287 13.96 14.12 3.12
CA GLY A 287 13.62 12.70 3.05
C GLY A 287 12.24 12.35 3.60
N GLY A 288 12.00 11.06 3.80
CA GLY A 288 10.80 10.54 4.42
C GLY A 288 10.95 10.39 5.94
N TYR A 289 9.97 10.87 6.69
CA TYR A 289 9.82 10.66 8.13
C TYR A 289 9.03 9.36 8.40
N SER A 290 9.45 8.61 9.42
CA SER A 290 8.75 7.44 9.96
C SER A 290 8.87 7.43 11.48
N GLY A 291 7.85 6.95 12.16
CA GLY A 291 7.82 6.89 13.62
C GLY A 291 6.39 6.87 14.15
N PRO A 292 6.22 6.82 15.48
CA PRO A 292 4.91 6.70 16.14
C PRO A 292 3.88 7.73 15.68
N ARG A 293 4.32 8.95 15.31
CA ARG A 293 3.44 10.05 14.88
C ARG A 293 2.71 9.81 13.55
N LEU A 294 3.05 8.76 12.79
CA LEU A 294 2.28 8.37 11.59
C LEU A 294 1.04 7.55 11.94
N PHE A 295 0.92 7.03 13.16
CA PHE A 295 -0.01 5.94 13.45
C PHE A 295 -1.48 6.31 13.20
N GLU A 296 -1.95 7.42 13.76
CA GLU A 296 -3.35 7.86 13.60
C GLU A 296 -3.74 8.03 12.13
N ARG A 297 -2.84 8.66 11.36
CA ARG A 297 -3.04 8.83 9.92
C ARG A 297 -2.99 7.50 9.16
N THR A 298 -2.17 6.55 9.61
CA THR A 298 -2.11 5.21 9.03
C THR A 298 -3.43 4.47 9.24
N VAL A 299 -4.02 4.54 10.43
CA VAL A 299 -5.34 3.97 10.74
C VAL A 299 -6.43 4.61 9.88
N ALA A 300 -6.48 5.95 9.82
CA ALA A 300 -7.47 6.66 9.02
C ALA A 300 -7.38 6.33 7.53
N LEU A 301 -6.16 6.31 6.97
CA LEU A 301 -5.94 5.98 5.57
C LEU A 301 -6.28 4.52 5.27
N THR A 302 -5.94 3.59 6.16
CA THR A 302 -6.28 2.17 6.03
C THR A 302 -7.78 1.97 5.94
N ARG A 303 -8.55 2.63 6.82
CA ARG A 303 -10.02 2.58 6.81
C ARG A 303 -10.59 3.06 5.48
N ARG A 304 -10.09 4.19 4.97
CA ARG A 304 -10.55 4.73 3.70
C ARG A 304 -10.25 3.81 2.51
N TYR A 305 -9.05 3.24 2.44
CA TYR A 305 -8.72 2.24 1.41
C TYR A 305 -9.64 1.02 1.53
N ARG A 306 -9.95 0.56 2.76
CA ARG A 306 -10.87 -0.56 2.98
C ARG A 306 -12.26 -0.26 2.45
N GLU A 307 -12.81 0.90 2.79
CA GLU A 307 -14.14 1.36 2.34
C GLU A 307 -14.21 1.42 0.81
N LEU A 308 -13.25 2.10 0.16
CA LEU A 308 -13.24 2.25 -1.30
C LEU A 308 -12.98 0.95 -2.06
N LEU A 309 -12.14 0.05 -1.52
CA LEU A 309 -11.90 -1.26 -2.14
C LEU A 309 -13.08 -2.21 -1.98
N ASP A 310 -13.85 -2.11 -0.87
CA ASP A 310 -15.09 -2.87 -0.68
C ASP A 310 -16.25 -2.28 -1.51
N GLU A 311 -16.37 -0.96 -1.66
CA GLU A 311 -17.41 -0.29 -2.47
C GLU A 311 -17.42 -0.82 -3.91
N ALA A 312 -16.25 -1.03 -4.51
CA ALA A 312 -16.12 -1.57 -5.87
C ALA A 312 -16.56 -3.05 -6.01
N MET A 313 -16.79 -3.75 -4.90
CA MET A 313 -17.35 -5.11 -4.89
C MET A 313 -18.87 -5.14 -4.79
N GLU A 314 -19.49 -4.03 -4.36
CA GLU A 314 -20.94 -3.95 -4.27
C GLU A 314 -21.54 -3.89 -5.69
N PRO A 315 -22.59 -4.67 -5.98
CA PRO A 315 -23.30 -4.53 -7.24
C PRO A 315 -23.83 -3.11 -7.32
N THR A 316 -23.39 -2.36 -8.32
CA THR A 316 -23.90 -1.00 -8.58
C THR A 316 -25.43 -1.08 -8.58
N PRO A 317 -26.15 -0.28 -7.76
CA PRO A 317 -27.60 -0.27 -7.82
C PRO A 317 -27.99 0.00 -9.27
N LYS A 318 -28.70 -0.94 -9.91
CA LYS A 318 -29.33 -0.67 -11.20
C LYS A 318 -30.19 0.57 -10.97
N GLU A 319 -29.84 1.69 -11.59
CA GLU A 319 -30.72 2.85 -11.63
C GLU A 319 -32.10 2.34 -12.05
N SER A 320 -33.05 2.43 -11.13
CA SER A 320 -34.44 2.13 -11.41
C SER A 320 -34.87 3.08 -12.52
N PRO A 321 -35.42 2.59 -13.64
CA PRO A 321 -35.92 3.48 -14.66
C PRO A 321 -37.03 4.31 -14.03
N SER A 322 -36.74 5.60 -13.80
CA SER A 322 -37.76 6.55 -13.37
C SER A 322 -38.89 6.48 -14.40
N THR A 323 -40.11 6.28 -13.90
CA THR A 323 -41.34 6.28 -14.67
C THR A 323 -41.49 7.55 -15.50
N LYS A 324 -41.07 7.48 -16.76
CA LYS A 324 -41.66 8.24 -17.85
C LYS A 324 -42.08 7.25 -18.93
N ALA A 325 -43.22 6.63 -18.71
CA ALA A 325 -43.98 6.03 -19.79
C ALA A 325 -44.59 7.17 -20.62
N LYS A 326 -44.05 7.33 -21.83
CA LYS A 326 -44.68 7.73 -23.11
C LYS A 326 -43.63 8.50 -23.93
N ASP A 327 -42.90 7.76 -24.74
CA ASP A 327 -43.01 7.85 -26.20
C ASP A 327 -41.98 6.86 -26.78
N GLU A 328 -42.48 5.70 -27.19
CA GLU A 328 -41.74 4.78 -28.04
C GLU A 328 -41.74 5.35 -29.46
N GLU A 329 -40.57 5.81 -29.93
CA GLU A 329 -40.04 5.51 -31.27
C GLU A 329 -38.65 6.12 -31.42
N SER A 330 -37.78 5.44 -32.17
CA SER A 330 -36.42 5.83 -32.58
C SER A 330 -35.26 5.62 -31.57
N ARG A 331 -34.96 4.36 -31.28
CA ARG A 331 -33.56 3.95 -31.02
C ARG A 331 -32.88 3.61 -32.33
N GLU A 332 -32.36 4.63 -33.00
CA GLU A 332 -31.26 4.55 -33.97
C GLU A 332 -30.75 6.00 -34.17
N ASN A 333 -29.44 6.21 -34.07
CA ASN A 333 -28.68 7.48 -34.11
C ASN A 333 -28.46 8.24 -32.79
N SER A 334 -27.39 7.92 -32.05
CA SER A 334 -26.87 8.82 -31.00
C SER A 334 -25.37 9.14 -31.07
N ASN A 335 -24.64 8.71 -32.11
CA ASN A 335 -23.24 9.13 -32.33
C ASN A 335 -23.09 10.45 -33.13
N GLN A 336 -24.18 11.11 -33.52
CA GLN A 336 -24.14 12.37 -34.29
C GLN A 336 -24.42 13.64 -33.47
N ASP A 337 -24.89 13.56 -32.22
CA ASP A 337 -25.38 14.76 -31.50
C ASP A 337 -24.31 15.44 -30.61
N VAL A 338 -23.27 14.72 -30.19
CA VAL A 338 -22.21 15.29 -29.33
C VAL A 338 -21.26 16.20 -30.12
N SER A 339 -20.85 15.77 -31.31
CA SER A 339 -19.94 16.54 -32.18
C SER A 339 -20.59 17.87 -32.61
N THR A 340 -21.88 17.84 -32.94
CA THR A 340 -22.65 19.01 -33.37
C THR A 340 -22.90 19.99 -32.21
N ARG A 341 -23.04 19.50 -30.97
CA ARG A 341 -23.12 20.34 -29.75
C ARG A 341 -21.80 21.02 -29.40
N ILE A 342 -20.67 20.34 -29.60
CA ILE A 342 -19.35 20.90 -29.35
C ILE A 342 -19.04 22.01 -30.37
N GLN A 343 -19.33 21.78 -31.65
CA GLN A 343 -19.13 22.80 -32.70
C GLN A 343 -20.00 24.04 -32.50
N LYS A 344 -21.26 23.89 -32.10
CA LYS A 344 -22.14 25.03 -31.80
C LYS A 344 -21.68 25.85 -30.59
N THR A 345 -21.05 25.21 -29.59
CA THR A 345 -20.48 25.90 -28.43
C THR A 345 -19.21 26.67 -28.81
N ILE A 346 -18.33 26.05 -29.60
CA ILE A 346 -17.10 26.71 -30.10
C ILE A 346 -17.44 27.91 -30.99
N GLU A 347 -18.40 27.79 -31.91
CA GLU A 347 -18.84 28.90 -32.77
C GLU A 347 -19.49 30.03 -31.97
N ARG A 348 -20.26 29.70 -30.92
CA ARG A 348 -20.86 30.69 -30.02
C ARG A 348 -19.81 31.48 -29.24
N ASP A 349 -18.79 30.80 -28.73
CA ASP A 349 -17.77 31.44 -27.89
C ASP A 349 -16.77 32.25 -28.75
N THR A 350 -16.41 31.74 -29.93
CA THR A 350 -15.54 32.45 -30.89
C THR A 350 -16.18 33.74 -31.41
N LYS A 351 -17.51 33.80 -31.50
CA LYS A 351 -18.24 35.01 -31.93
C LYS A 351 -18.31 36.11 -30.87
N ASN A 352 -18.03 35.79 -29.59
CA ASN A 352 -18.10 36.73 -28.47
C ASN A 352 -16.71 37.16 -27.94
N LEU A 353 -15.63 36.65 -28.53
CA LEU A 353 -14.26 37.08 -28.24
C LEU A 353 -13.95 38.39 -28.99
N LYS A 354 -13.63 39.45 -28.25
CA LYS A 354 -13.06 40.67 -28.84
C LYS A 354 -11.59 40.43 -29.19
N PRO A 355 -11.08 40.96 -30.31
CA PRO A 355 -9.67 40.81 -30.66
C PRO A 355 -8.79 41.61 -29.70
N ASP A 356 -7.66 41.03 -29.31
CA ASP A 356 -6.67 41.68 -28.45
C ASP A 356 -6.00 42.84 -29.19
N THR A 357 -6.32 44.07 -28.78
CA THR A 357 -5.60 45.25 -29.24
C THR A 357 -4.40 45.54 -28.31
N PRO A 358 -3.33 46.18 -28.81
CA PRO A 358 -2.18 46.55 -28.00
C PRO A 358 -2.54 47.43 -26.78
N GLU A 359 -3.65 48.16 -26.85
CA GLU A 359 -4.17 49.02 -25.78
C GLU A 359 -4.76 48.21 -24.61
N ALA A 360 -5.45 47.09 -24.87
CA ALA A 360 -6.03 46.25 -23.82
C ALA A 360 -4.95 45.55 -22.96
N ASN A 361 -3.81 45.21 -23.57
CA ASN A 361 -2.65 44.65 -22.86
C ASN A 361 -1.88 45.69 -22.03
N ALA A 362 -2.00 46.99 -22.35
CA ALA A 362 -1.40 48.07 -21.56
C ALA A 362 -2.23 48.39 -20.32
N GLU A 363 -3.57 48.39 -20.42
CA GLU A 363 -4.48 48.65 -19.28
C GLU A 363 -4.46 47.52 -18.22
N SER A 364 -4.21 46.27 -18.61
CA SER A 364 -4.12 45.15 -17.67
C SER A 364 -2.90 45.22 -16.73
N LYS A 365 -1.83 45.92 -17.16
CA LYS A 365 -0.61 46.10 -16.34
C LYS A 365 -0.72 47.21 -15.29
N SER A 366 -1.74 48.07 -15.36
CA SER A 366 -1.90 49.23 -14.46
C SER A 366 -3.01 49.07 -13.41
N GLN A 367 -3.66 47.91 -13.30
CA GLN A 367 -4.70 47.70 -12.28
C GLN A 367 -4.12 47.12 -10.98
N PRO A 368 -4.44 47.69 -9.81
CA PRO A 368 -3.95 47.17 -8.53
C PRO A 368 -4.65 45.85 -8.17
N LEU A 369 -3.88 44.89 -7.61
CA LEU A 369 -4.41 43.61 -7.14
C LEU A 369 -5.52 43.83 -6.10
N ILE A 370 -6.70 43.29 -6.37
CA ILE A 370 -7.84 43.27 -5.45
C ILE A 370 -7.49 42.35 -4.27
N GLN A 371 -7.56 42.88 -3.04
CA GLN A 371 -7.48 42.07 -1.82
C GLN A 371 -8.79 41.31 -1.60
N ILE A 372 -8.67 40.00 -1.38
CA ILE A 372 -9.80 39.10 -1.06
C ILE A 372 -10.23 39.35 0.39
N PRO A 373 -11.54 39.47 0.70
CA PRO A 373 -12.02 39.71 2.06
C PRO A 373 -11.83 38.47 2.98
N PRO A 374 -11.71 38.66 4.31
CA PRO A 374 -11.43 37.58 5.25
C PRO A 374 -12.64 36.66 5.48
N ARG A 375 -12.36 35.36 5.68
CA ARG A 375 -13.35 34.31 5.98
C ARG A 375 -14.03 34.53 7.34
N ASN A 376 -15.36 34.44 7.37
CA ASN A 376 -16.15 34.38 8.61
C ASN A 376 -15.88 33.09 9.38
N ASN A 377 -15.73 33.25 10.70
CA ASN A 377 -15.46 32.22 11.71
C ASN A 377 -16.79 31.81 12.39
N PRO A 378 -17.26 30.54 12.35
CA PRO A 378 -18.60 30.18 12.79
C PRO A 378 -18.68 29.69 14.25
N PHE A 379 -17.97 30.32 15.19
CA PHE A 379 -18.04 29.93 16.61
C PHE A 379 -18.03 31.13 17.56
N SER A 380 -19.22 31.52 18.08
CA SER A 380 -19.52 31.89 19.49
C SER A 380 -20.97 32.44 19.65
N PRO A 381 -21.56 32.51 20.88
CA PRO A 381 -22.73 31.70 21.25
C PRO A 381 -23.98 32.50 21.68
N ALA A 382 -25.15 31.84 21.71
CA ALA A 382 -26.26 32.16 22.63
C ALA A 382 -27.28 31.00 22.76
N GLU A 383 -27.61 30.65 24.00
CA GLU A 383 -28.67 29.76 24.49
C GLU A 383 -30.05 30.49 24.63
N PRO A 384 -31.10 29.94 25.29
CA PRO A 384 -31.81 28.66 25.11
C PRO A 384 -33.35 28.84 25.04
N SER A 385 -34.12 27.80 24.62
CA SER A 385 -35.41 27.48 25.28
C SER A 385 -36.06 26.17 24.80
N THR A 386 -36.29 25.29 25.79
CA THR A 386 -37.49 24.46 26.06
C THR A 386 -37.94 23.34 25.10
N SER A 387 -37.78 22.12 25.62
CA SER A 387 -38.47 20.86 25.28
C SER A 387 -39.96 20.85 25.76
N PRO A 388 -40.83 19.89 25.36
CA PRO A 388 -40.75 18.52 25.93
C PRO A 388 -41.16 17.34 25.01
N SER A 389 -40.56 16.18 25.33
CA SER A 389 -41.06 14.79 25.38
C SER A 389 -41.96 14.19 24.28
N SER A 390 -41.52 13.07 23.69
CA SER A 390 -42.10 11.73 23.93
C SER A 390 -41.31 10.60 23.23
N THR A 391 -41.26 9.45 23.88
CA THR A 391 -40.60 8.18 23.53
C THR A 391 -41.42 7.35 22.51
N PRO A 392 -40.80 6.37 21.81
CA PRO A 392 -41.41 5.68 20.67
C PRO A 392 -42.17 4.40 21.08
N ALA A 393 -43.17 4.03 20.30
CA ALA A 393 -43.83 2.72 20.37
C ALA A 393 -43.59 1.93 19.07
N PHE A 394 -43.18 0.68 19.26
CA PHE A 394 -43.15 -0.39 18.27
C PHE A 394 -44.54 -0.63 17.65
N SER A 395 -44.56 -0.99 16.36
CA SER A 395 -45.44 -2.05 15.86
C SER A 395 -44.85 -2.66 14.58
N ALA A 396 -44.81 -3.99 14.57
CA ALA A 396 -44.52 -4.82 13.42
C ALA A 396 -45.76 -4.87 12.50
N ASP A 397 -45.55 -5.04 11.19
CA ASP A 397 -46.37 -5.97 10.43
C ASP A 397 -45.69 -6.39 9.11
N THR A 398 -45.78 -7.68 8.89
CA THR A 398 -45.29 -8.51 7.78
C THR A 398 -46.01 -8.23 6.46
N HIS A 399 -45.26 -8.15 5.36
CA HIS A 399 -45.76 -8.55 4.04
C HIS A 399 -44.71 -9.30 3.24
N ILE A 400 -44.95 -10.60 3.10
CA ILE A 400 -44.38 -11.49 2.09
C ILE A 400 -45.02 -11.11 0.76
N ASN A 401 -44.22 -10.79 -0.27
CA ASN A 401 -44.57 -11.11 -1.66
C ASN A 401 -43.38 -10.99 -2.63
N GLN A 402 -43.01 -12.16 -3.17
CA GLN A 402 -42.63 -12.45 -4.56
C GLN A 402 -41.45 -11.69 -5.20
N LEU A 403 -40.32 -12.39 -5.34
CA LEU A 403 -39.23 -12.03 -6.23
C LEU A 403 -39.68 -12.11 -7.71
N PRO A 404 -39.37 -11.09 -8.54
CA PRO A 404 -39.38 -11.23 -9.99
C PRO A 404 -38.11 -11.96 -10.49
N PRO A 405 -38.13 -12.56 -11.70
CA PRO A 405 -37.14 -13.53 -12.12
C PRO A 405 -35.74 -12.93 -12.28
N THR A 406 -34.76 -13.61 -11.70
CA THR A 406 -33.33 -13.37 -11.86
C THR A 406 -32.96 -13.48 -13.34
N THR A 407 -32.55 -12.36 -13.94
CA THR A 407 -31.77 -12.39 -15.17
C THR A 407 -30.38 -12.88 -14.81
N ALA A 408 -30.03 -14.05 -15.34
CA ALA A 408 -28.78 -14.75 -15.07
C ALA A 408 -27.58 -13.86 -15.45
N SER A 409 -26.73 -13.57 -14.46
CA SER A 409 -25.34 -13.15 -14.70
C SER A 409 -24.58 -14.31 -15.33
N ASP A 410 -23.73 -13.99 -16.30
CA ASP A 410 -22.82 -14.90 -16.99
C ASP A 410 -22.14 -15.88 -16.00
N PRO A 411 -22.41 -17.20 -16.07
CA PRO A 411 -21.94 -18.18 -15.10
C PRO A 411 -20.43 -18.47 -15.18
N SER A 412 -19.69 -17.77 -16.04
CA SER A 412 -18.26 -18.00 -16.29
C SER A 412 -17.29 -17.13 -15.46
N LYS A 413 -17.77 -16.14 -14.70
CA LYS A 413 -16.90 -15.29 -13.86
C LYS A 413 -17.08 -15.60 -12.37
N GLU A 414 -16.01 -16.11 -11.75
CA GLU A 414 -15.92 -16.16 -10.28
C GLU A 414 -16.17 -14.75 -9.70
N PRO A 415 -16.87 -14.65 -8.55
CA PRO A 415 -17.07 -13.36 -7.90
C PRO A 415 -15.70 -12.71 -7.57
N PRO A 416 -15.60 -11.38 -7.67
CA PRO A 416 -14.34 -10.68 -7.42
C PRO A 416 -13.85 -10.97 -5.99
N LYS A 417 -12.58 -11.39 -5.87
CA LYS A 417 -11.94 -11.64 -4.58
C LYS A 417 -11.67 -10.31 -3.86
N ARG A 418 -11.95 -10.28 -2.56
CA ARG A 418 -11.67 -9.11 -1.71
C ARG A 418 -10.18 -8.79 -1.71
N LYS A 419 -9.83 -7.53 -2.00
CA LYS A 419 -8.43 -7.07 -2.01
C LYS A 419 -7.84 -7.08 -0.60
N VAL A 420 -6.60 -7.57 -0.48
CA VAL A 420 -5.85 -7.64 0.79
C VAL A 420 -5.21 -6.28 1.09
N ILE A 421 -5.21 -5.87 2.36
CA ILE A 421 -4.54 -4.63 2.80
C ILE A 421 -3.45 -4.95 3.81
N PHE A 422 -2.23 -4.47 3.58
CA PHE A 422 -1.21 -4.38 4.63
C PHE A 422 -1.07 -2.93 5.08
N ALA A 423 -1.07 -2.66 6.38
CA ALA A 423 -0.87 -1.32 6.91
C ALA A 423 0.57 -1.13 7.38
N THR A 424 1.19 0.01 7.07
CA THR A 424 2.51 0.37 7.57
C THR A 424 2.65 1.84 7.90
N GLY A 425 3.19 2.14 9.09
CA GLY A 425 3.39 3.51 9.55
C GLY A 425 3.08 3.67 11.04
N GLY A 426 4.11 3.93 11.85
CA GLY A 426 3.94 4.26 13.27
C GLY A 426 3.43 3.15 14.19
N ILE A 427 3.21 1.93 13.69
CA ILE A 427 2.82 0.76 14.48
C ILE A 427 4.00 0.33 15.36
N CYS A 428 3.86 0.47 16.68
CA CYS A 428 4.91 0.24 17.66
C CYS A 428 4.54 -0.73 18.79
N SER A 429 3.27 -1.09 18.93
CA SER A 429 2.73 -1.98 19.96
C SER A 429 1.71 -2.97 19.41
N GLY A 430 1.41 -4.03 20.15
CA GLY A 430 0.39 -5.02 19.82
C GLY A 430 -1.01 -4.43 19.75
N LYS A 431 -1.34 -3.51 20.68
CA LYS A 431 -2.60 -2.76 20.64
C LYS A 431 -2.76 -1.97 19.33
N GLN A 432 -1.71 -1.28 18.91
CA GLN A 432 -1.70 -0.53 17.65
C GLN A 432 -1.80 -1.44 16.43
N ALA A 433 -1.20 -2.64 16.49
CA ALA A 433 -1.37 -3.64 15.45
C ALA A 433 -2.84 -4.08 15.34
N LEU A 434 -3.52 -4.37 16.45
CA LEU A 434 -4.95 -4.71 16.44
C LEU A 434 -5.81 -3.60 15.86
N GLU A 435 -5.55 -2.35 16.22
CA GLU A 435 -6.32 -1.20 15.74
C GLU A 435 -6.23 -0.99 14.22
N VAL A 436 -5.07 -1.22 13.59
CA VAL A 436 -4.98 -1.18 12.11
C VAL A 436 -5.65 -2.39 11.45
N LEU A 437 -5.67 -3.55 12.11
CA LEU A 437 -6.40 -4.72 11.62
C LEU A 437 -7.91 -4.47 11.66
N GLU A 438 -8.41 -3.88 12.75
CA GLU A 438 -9.80 -3.42 12.88
C GLU A 438 -10.17 -2.34 11.86
N ALA A 439 -9.21 -1.51 11.45
CA ALA A 439 -9.39 -0.55 10.37
C ALA A 439 -9.49 -1.20 8.98
N GLY A 440 -9.29 -2.51 8.86
CA GLY A 440 -9.46 -3.27 7.62
C GLY A 440 -8.19 -3.84 7.02
N ALA A 441 -7.04 -3.72 7.69
CA ALA A 441 -5.81 -4.41 7.28
C ALA A 441 -5.86 -5.90 7.64
N SER A 442 -5.22 -6.73 6.82
CA SER A 442 -4.95 -8.15 7.10
C SER A 442 -3.62 -8.33 7.82
N VAL A 443 -2.65 -7.42 7.61
CA VAL A 443 -1.30 -7.49 8.21
C VAL A 443 -0.84 -6.11 8.64
N ALA A 444 -0.24 -6.03 9.83
CA ALA A 444 0.44 -4.86 10.37
C ALA A 444 1.96 -4.97 10.15
N GLN A 445 2.54 -4.09 9.33
CA GLN A 445 3.97 -4.08 9.05
C GLN A 445 4.75 -3.08 9.91
N VAL A 446 5.87 -3.54 10.47
CA VAL A 446 6.75 -2.71 11.30
C VAL A 446 8.14 -2.49 10.71
N TYR A 447 8.71 -1.32 11.00
CA TYR A 447 10.11 -0.99 10.71
C TYR A 447 10.71 -0.22 11.88
N THR A 448 10.23 1.00 12.12
CA THR A 448 10.83 1.91 13.12
C THR A 448 10.77 1.32 14.53
N ALA A 449 9.72 0.56 14.83
CA ALA A 449 9.60 -0.20 16.08
C ALA A 449 10.76 -1.18 16.29
N LEU A 450 11.23 -1.89 15.25
CA LEU A 450 12.37 -2.79 15.34
C LEU A 450 13.69 -2.04 15.57
N VAL A 451 13.84 -0.86 14.97
CA VAL A 451 15.06 -0.03 15.13
C VAL A 451 15.24 0.43 16.57
N TYR A 452 14.15 0.79 17.25
CA TYR A 452 14.20 1.28 18.64
C TYR A 452 13.95 0.20 19.69
N GLY A 453 13.13 -0.81 19.38
CA GLY A 453 12.75 -1.88 20.31
C GLY A 453 13.62 -3.14 20.21
N GLY A 454 14.46 -3.25 19.17
CA GLY A 454 15.37 -4.38 18.97
C GLY A 454 14.66 -5.69 18.60
N VAL A 455 15.42 -6.79 18.68
CA VAL A 455 15.02 -8.14 18.22
C VAL A 455 13.81 -8.73 18.94
N GLY A 456 13.52 -8.30 20.18
CA GLY A 456 12.36 -8.78 20.96
C GLY A 456 11.05 -8.05 20.63
N THR A 457 11.06 -7.10 19.70
CA THR A 457 9.88 -6.25 19.41
C THR A 457 8.68 -7.07 18.95
N ILE A 458 8.86 -8.01 18.02
CA ILE A 458 7.75 -8.78 17.46
C ILE A 458 7.12 -9.70 18.52
N ALA A 459 7.95 -10.41 19.29
CA ALA A 459 7.49 -11.24 20.40
C ALA A 459 6.67 -10.42 21.41
N ARG A 460 7.20 -9.27 21.84
CA ARG A 460 6.49 -8.34 22.74
C ARG A 460 5.15 -7.89 22.15
N MET A 461 5.13 -7.49 20.87
CA MET A 461 3.89 -7.07 20.22
C MET A 461 2.85 -8.18 20.20
N LYS A 462 3.23 -9.43 19.93
CA LYS A 462 2.30 -10.55 19.96
C LYS A 462 1.78 -10.83 21.37
N ASP A 463 2.61 -10.73 22.40
CA ASP A 463 2.15 -10.85 23.78
C ASP A 463 1.14 -9.74 24.14
N GLU A 464 1.44 -8.48 23.78
CA GLU A 464 0.51 -7.35 23.96
C GLU A 464 -0.82 -7.55 23.20
N MET A 465 -0.78 -8.10 21.98
CA MET A 465 -1.99 -8.45 21.23
C MET A 465 -2.81 -9.52 21.96
N ARG A 466 -2.15 -10.54 22.51
CA ARG A 466 -2.82 -11.63 23.24
C ARG A 466 -3.56 -11.09 24.46
N GLU A 467 -2.87 -10.28 25.26
CA GLU A 467 -3.43 -9.65 26.45
C GLU A 467 -4.61 -8.75 26.10
N GLU A 468 -4.51 -7.99 25.02
CA GLU A 468 -5.59 -7.13 24.52
C GLU A 468 -6.81 -7.94 24.06
N MET A 469 -6.61 -9.01 23.28
CA MET A 469 -7.71 -9.88 22.84
C MET A 469 -8.40 -10.57 24.02
N GLN A 470 -7.64 -11.09 24.99
CA GLN A 470 -8.19 -11.72 26.19
C GLN A 470 -9.05 -10.76 27.02
N ARG A 471 -8.60 -9.50 27.17
CA ARG A 471 -9.34 -8.47 27.92
C ARG A 471 -10.65 -8.03 27.24
N ARG A 472 -10.80 -8.29 25.94
CA ARG A 472 -12.03 -7.96 25.19
C ARG A 472 -13.02 -9.12 25.19
N THR A 473 -12.55 -10.34 25.38
CA THR A 473 -13.37 -11.55 25.42
C THR A 473 -13.86 -11.94 26.82
N GLY A 474 -13.15 -11.48 27.87
CA GLY A 474 -13.54 -11.64 29.26
C GLY A 474 -14.15 -10.37 29.81
#